data_AF-A0A6G3X3Q2-F1
#
_entry.id   AF-A0A6G3X3Q2-F1
#
_cell.length_a   1.000
_cell.length_b   1.000
_cell.length_c   1.000
_cell.angle_alpha   90.00
_cell.angle_beta   90.00
_cell.angle_gamma   90.00
#
_symmetry.space_group_name_H-M   'P 1'
#
loop_
_entity.id
_entity.type
_entity.pdbx_description
1 polymer ?
#
loop_
_entity_poly.entity_id
_entity_poly.type
_entity_poly.pdbx_seq_one_letter_code
_entity_poly.pdbx_strand_id
1 'polypeptide(L)'
;GQVFSATTNPPVSTGDGVALALRAGAEVSDLEFVQFHPTVLFLGADSEGQQPLVSEAVRGEGAHLVDGDGVRFMLGQHELAELAPRDIVAKAITRRMLEHGAEHMYLDARHFGARMWEERFPTILAACRSHGIDPVTEPVPVAPAAHYASGGVRTDLRGRTT
;
A
#
# COMPACT_ATOMS: atom_id res chain seq x y z
N GLY A 1 6.47 4.19 -10.63
CA GLY A 1 6.57 3.60 -9.28
C GLY A 1 7.86 4.01 -8.61
N GLN A 2 9.00 3.69 -9.23
CA GLN A 2 10.36 3.90 -8.69
C GLN A 2 10.80 5.38 -8.54
N VAL A 3 9.89 6.34 -8.75
CA VAL A 3 10.13 7.76 -8.43
C VAL A 3 9.79 8.10 -6.97
N PHE A 4 9.15 7.16 -6.25
CA PHE A 4 8.86 7.23 -4.82
C PHE A 4 9.81 6.32 -4.06
N SER A 5 10.25 6.74 -2.87
CA SER A 5 11.16 5.99 -2.01
C SER A 5 10.63 4.60 -1.65
N ALA A 6 9.34 4.51 -1.31
CA ALA A 6 8.64 3.26 -1.08
C ALA A 6 7.57 3.02 -2.16
N THR A 7 7.62 1.83 -2.77
CA THR A 7 6.64 1.43 -3.79
C THR A 7 6.39 -0.07 -3.76
N THR A 8 5.24 -0.53 -4.21
CA THR A 8 5.00 -1.97 -4.45
C THR A 8 5.55 -2.45 -5.79
N ASN A 9 5.99 -1.51 -6.62
CA ASN A 9 6.32 -1.78 -8.01
C ASN A 9 7.70 -2.45 -8.12
N PRO A 10 7.90 -3.34 -9.11
CA PRO A 10 9.23 -3.89 -9.39
C PRO A 10 10.22 -2.80 -9.84
N PRO A 11 11.54 -3.06 -9.80
CA PRO A 11 12.58 -2.09 -10.19
C PRO A 11 12.45 -1.54 -11.61
N VAL A 12 11.75 -2.26 -12.49
CA VAL A 12 11.54 -1.85 -13.89
C VAL A 12 10.46 -0.77 -14.07
N SER A 13 9.64 -0.48 -13.05
CA SER A 13 8.56 0.52 -13.13
C SER A 13 9.07 1.95 -12.97
N THR A 14 9.97 2.36 -13.86
CA THR A 14 10.74 3.61 -13.84
C THR A 14 10.08 4.77 -14.60
N GLY A 15 9.03 4.51 -15.39
CA GLY A 15 8.34 5.54 -16.16
C GLY A 15 9.04 5.90 -17.49
N ASP A 16 9.98 5.07 -17.92
CA ASP A 16 10.68 5.13 -19.20
C ASP A 16 9.76 5.33 -20.42
N GLY A 17 8.66 4.57 -20.50
CA GLY A 17 7.69 4.69 -21.60
C GLY A 17 6.98 6.03 -21.66
N VAL A 18 6.55 6.55 -20.50
CA VAL A 18 5.91 7.88 -20.40
C VAL A 18 6.92 8.98 -20.76
N ALA A 19 8.15 8.87 -20.27
CA ALA A 19 9.21 9.83 -20.57
C ALA A 19 9.60 9.81 -22.06
N LEU A 20 9.60 8.65 -22.71
CA LEU A 20 9.84 8.52 -24.14
C LEU A 20 8.75 9.21 -24.96
N ALA A 21 7.48 8.96 -24.63
CA ALA A 21 6.34 9.57 -25.30
C ALA A 21 6.37 11.10 -25.18
N LEU A 22 6.62 11.63 -23.98
CA LEU A 22 6.81 13.07 -23.74
C LEU A 22 7.90 13.67 -24.63
N ARG A 23 9.06 13.01 -24.72
CA ARG A 23 10.17 13.47 -25.58
C ARG A 23 9.84 13.41 -27.07
N ALA A 24 8.95 12.52 -27.48
CA ALA A 24 8.46 12.41 -28.85
C ALA A 24 7.37 13.46 -29.20
N GLY A 25 6.92 14.25 -28.22
CA GLY A 25 5.88 15.26 -28.39
C GLY A 25 4.46 14.76 -28.10
N ALA A 26 4.31 13.55 -27.57
CA ALA A 26 3.01 13.02 -27.19
C ALA A 26 2.42 13.73 -25.97
N GLU A 27 1.11 13.90 -25.95
CA GLU A 27 0.40 14.39 -24.78
C GLU A 27 0.39 13.36 -23.64
N VAL A 28 0.54 13.85 -22.40
CA VAL A 28 0.33 13.07 -21.17
C VAL A 28 -0.74 13.74 -20.32
N SER A 29 -1.48 12.95 -19.54
CA SER A 29 -2.49 13.47 -18.62
C SER A 29 -2.41 12.77 -17.27
N ASP A 30 -2.96 13.43 -16.25
CA ASP A 30 -3.33 12.81 -14.97
C ASP A 30 -2.12 12.24 -14.19
N LEU A 31 -0.92 12.77 -14.42
CA LEU A 31 0.32 12.29 -13.80
C LEU A 31 0.33 12.51 -12.28
N GLU A 32 -0.43 13.49 -11.79
CA GLU A 32 -0.66 13.76 -10.39
C GLU A 32 -1.50 12.68 -9.69
N PHE A 33 -2.26 11.87 -10.44
CA PHE A 33 -3.10 10.81 -9.89
C PHE A 33 -2.30 9.53 -9.68
N VAL A 34 -1.52 9.53 -8.59
CA VAL A 34 -0.81 8.36 -8.09
C VAL A 34 -1.59 7.73 -6.94
N GLN A 35 -1.99 6.46 -7.12
CA GLN A 35 -2.60 5.67 -6.05
C GLN A 35 -1.52 5.10 -5.14
N PHE A 36 -1.70 5.30 -3.84
CA PHE A 36 -0.93 4.64 -2.79
C PHE A 36 -1.70 3.44 -2.27
N HIS A 37 -1.03 2.29 -2.16
CA HIS A 37 -1.58 1.14 -1.45
C HIS A 37 -1.40 1.38 0.05
N PRO A 38 -2.45 1.20 0.88
CA PRO A 38 -2.41 1.60 2.29
C PRO A 38 -1.53 0.70 3.16
N THR A 39 -1.40 -0.58 2.80
CA THR A 39 -0.78 -1.60 3.65
C THR A 39 0.35 -2.33 2.92
N VAL A 40 1.51 -1.68 2.75
CA VAL A 40 2.75 -2.43 2.48
C VAL A 40 3.43 -2.75 3.79
N LEU A 41 4.18 -3.86 3.82
CA LEU A 41 4.99 -4.25 4.96
C LEU A 41 6.05 -3.17 5.19
N PHE A 42 6.08 -2.60 6.39
CA PHE A 42 7.10 -1.62 6.77
C PHE A 42 8.33 -2.37 7.30
N LEU A 43 9.46 -2.21 6.61
CA LEU A 43 10.72 -2.90 6.91
C LEU A 43 11.77 -1.99 7.58
N GLY A 44 11.37 -0.77 7.97
CA GLY A 44 12.23 0.26 8.57
C GLY A 44 12.29 1.53 7.74
N ALA A 45 12.65 2.65 8.38
CA ALA A 45 12.68 3.98 7.78
C ALA A 45 13.58 4.09 6.55
N ASP A 46 14.69 3.36 6.56
CA ASP A 46 15.70 3.35 5.49
C ASP A 46 15.35 2.36 4.36
N SER A 47 14.17 1.73 4.40
CA SER A 47 13.76 0.77 3.37
C SER A 47 13.36 1.49 2.09
N GLU A 48 14.07 1.21 1.01
CA GLU A 48 13.81 1.78 -0.32
C GLU A 48 13.39 0.71 -1.33
N GLY A 49 12.71 1.14 -2.39
CA GLY A 49 12.35 0.30 -3.53
C GLY A 49 11.10 -0.54 -3.29
N GLN A 50 11.10 -1.77 -3.81
CA GLN A 50 9.93 -2.65 -3.80
C GLN A 50 9.64 -3.20 -2.41
N GLN A 51 8.54 -2.76 -1.80
CA GLN A 51 8.06 -3.25 -0.51
C GLN A 51 7.04 -4.39 -0.70
N PRO A 52 7.10 -5.46 0.12
CA PRO A 52 6.09 -6.52 0.11
C PRO A 52 4.70 -5.96 0.41
N LEU A 53 3.72 -6.37 -0.38
CA LEU A 53 2.34 -5.90 -0.22
C LEU A 53 1.56 -6.83 0.72
N VAL A 54 0.92 -6.25 1.74
CA VAL A 54 -0.08 -6.94 2.57
C VAL A 54 -1.45 -6.66 1.96
N SER A 55 -2.01 -7.67 1.30
CA SER A 55 -3.21 -7.52 0.48
C SER A 55 -4.39 -6.88 1.22
N GLU A 56 -5.14 -6.04 0.51
CA GLU A 56 -6.44 -5.53 0.95
C GLU A 56 -7.42 -6.63 1.36
N ALA A 57 -7.26 -7.85 0.82
CA ALA A 57 -8.03 -9.01 1.26
C ALA A 57 -7.88 -9.31 2.76
N VAL A 58 -6.74 -8.97 3.39
CA VAL A 58 -6.53 -9.14 4.83
C VAL A 58 -7.46 -8.20 5.62
N ARG A 59 -7.61 -6.93 5.18
CA ARG A 59 -8.65 -6.02 5.72
C ARG A 59 -10.05 -6.53 5.41
N GLY A 60 -10.26 -7.06 4.20
CA GLY A 60 -11.51 -7.69 3.76
C GLY A 60 -12.02 -8.79 4.68
N GLU A 61 -11.12 -9.55 5.30
CA GLU A 61 -11.45 -10.61 6.28
C GLU A 61 -11.62 -10.10 7.71
N GLY A 62 -11.51 -8.80 7.95
CA GLY A 62 -11.75 -8.19 9.26
C GLY A 62 -10.51 -7.76 10.03
N ALA A 63 -9.33 -7.71 9.41
CA ALA A 63 -8.15 -7.17 10.08
C ALA A 63 -8.34 -5.69 10.45
N HIS A 64 -7.79 -5.28 11.59
CA HIS A 64 -7.96 -3.94 12.13
C HIS A 64 -6.73 -3.07 11.88
N LEU A 65 -6.93 -1.81 11.52
CA LEU A 65 -5.84 -0.83 11.49
C LEU A 65 -5.72 -0.17 12.86
N VAL A 66 -4.56 -0.34 13.50
CA VAL A 66 -4.27 0.14 14.86
C VAL A 66 -2.97 0.94 14.92
N ASP A 67 -2.87 1.88 15.84
CA ASP A 67 -1.63 2.63 16.10
C ASP A 67 -0.74 1.91 17.13
N GLY A 68 0.36 2.58 17.54
CA GLY A 68 1.31 2.03 18.52
C GLY A 68 0.73 1.80 19.92
N ASP A 69 -0.37 2.47 20.25
CA ASP A 69 -1.10 2.27 21.51
C ASP A 69 -2.19 1.18 21.37
N GLY A 70 -2.36 0.60 20.18
CA GLY A 70 -3.37 -0.40 19.87
C GLY A 70 -4.76 0.18 19.61
N VAL A 71 -4.89 1.50 19.40
CA VAL A 71 -6.18 2.14 19.11
C VAL A 71 -6.57 1.91 17.66
N ARG A 72 -7.76 1.34 17.44
CA ARG A 72 -8.34 1.14 16.11
C ARG A 72 -8.83 2.47 15.53
N PHE A 73 -7.98 3.15 14.78
CA PHE A 73 -8.18 4.54 14.38
C PHE A 73 -9.08 4.74 13.15
N MET A 74 -9.43 3.68 12.41
CA MET A 74 -10.35 3.81 11.27
C MET A 74 -11.81 3.99 11.71
N LEU A 75 -12.15 3.60 12.95
CA LEU A 75 -13.47 3.83 13.50
C LEU A 75 -13.75 5.33 13.64
N GLY A 76 -14.90 5.77 13.14
CA GLY A 76 -15.28 7.19 13.13
C GLY A 76 -14.62 8.03 12.03
N GLN A 77 -13.66 7.48 11.26
CA GLN A 77 -13.07 8.18 10.11
C GLN A 77 -13.90 7.98 8.84
N HIS A 78 -14.46 6.79 8.66
CA HIS A 78 -15.32 6.43 7.53
C HIS A 78 -16.30 5.35 7.97
N GLU A 79 -17.52 5.34 7.42
CA GLU A 79 -18.56 4.36 7.80
C GLU A 79 -18.14 2.90 7.53
N LEU A 80 -17.32 2.70 6.50
CA LEU A 80 -16.76 1.39 6.13
C LEU A 80 -15.49 1.01 6.91
N ALA A 81 -14.96 1.89 7.77
CA ALA A 81 -13.71 1.68 8.50
C ALA A 81 -12.58 1.13 7.59
N GLU A 82 -11.99 -0.04 7.90
CA GLU A 82 -10.92 -0.67 7.11
C GLU A 82 -11.33 -1.08 5.70
N LEU A 83 -12.63 -1.13 5.39
CA LEU A 83 -13.16 -1.39 4.05
C LEU A 83 -13.40 -0.11 3.23
N ALA A 84 -13.03 1.06 3.77
CA ALA A 84 -13.09 2.30 3.01
C ALA A 84 -12.20 2.27 1.75
N PRO A 85 -12.49 3.11 0.74
CA PRO A 85 -11.62 3.28 -0.42
C PRO A 85 -10.14 3.47 -0.05
N ARG A 86 -9.25 2.91 -0.89
CA ARG A 86 -7.81 2.88 -0.63
C ARG A 86 -7.20 4.25 -0.31
N ASP A 87 -7.64 5.30 -1.01
CA ASP A 87 -7.12 6.64 -0.80
C ASP A 87 -7.53 7.20 0.58
N ILE A 88 -8.74 6.89 1.05
CA ILE A 88 -9.22 7.24 2.40
C ILE A 88 -8.39 6.52 3.44
N VAL A 89 -8.19 5.20 3.29
CA VAL A 89 -7.40 4.39 4.23
C VAL A 89 -5.94 4.86 4.26
N ALA A 90 -5.32 5.08 3.10
CA ALA A 90 -3.94 5.55 3.00
C ALA A 90 -3.77 6.93 3.66
N LYS A 91 -4.67 7.88 3.40
CA LYS A 91 -4.67 9.21 4.05
C LYS A 91 -4.87 9.11 5.56
N ALA A 92 -5.73 8.21 6.04
CA ALA A 92 -5.96 8.01 7.46
C ALA A 92 -4.71 7.45 8.17
N ILE A 93 -4.02 6.49 7.56
CA ILE A 93 -2.75 5.97 8.05
C ILE A 93 -1.70 7.08 8.11
N THR A 94 -1.50 7.84 7.02
CA THR A 94 -0.53 8.96 6.99
C THR A 94 -0.86 10.02 8.04
N ARG A 95 -2.14 10.36 8.22
CA ARG A 95 -2.55 11.34 9.24
C ARG A 95 -2.22 10.84 10.64
N ARG A 96 -2.52 9.57 10.94
CA ARG A 96 -2.24 8.96 12.24
C ARG A 96 -0.74 8.90 12.53
N MET A 97 0.06 8.55 11.52
CA MET A 97 1.53 8.62 11.58
C MET A 97 2.01 10.02 11.97
N LEU A 98 1.52 11.06 11.30
CA LEU A 98 1.90 12.45 11.58
C LEU A 98 1.45 12.92 12.98
N GLU A 99 0.23 12.56 13.40
CA GLU A 99 -0.29 12.88 14.75
C GLU A 99 0.58 12.31 15.87
N HIS A 100 1.15 11.12 15.65
CA HIS A 100 1.94 10.40 16.65
C HIS A 100 3.46 10.54 16.48
N GLY A 101 3.91 11.22 15.42
CA GLY A 101 5.33 11.23 15.04
C GLY A 101 5.88 9.82 14.76
N ALA A 102 5.04 8.93 14.25
CA ALA A 102 5.36 7.53 13.99
C ALA A 102 5.65 7.28 12.50
N GLU A 103 6.51 6.30 12.20
CA GLU A 103 6.93 5.98 10.83
C GLU A 103 6.03 4.94 10.16
N HIS A 104 5.22 4.22 10.94
CA HIS A 104 4.30 3.20 10.47
C HIS A 104 3.13 3.04 11.44
N MET A 105 2.08 2.35 10.98
CA MET A 105 0.97 1.87 11.80
C MET A 105 0.96 0.35 11.77
N TYR A 106 -0.06 -0.29 12.34
CA TYR A 106 -0.16 -1.74 12.37
C TYR A 106 -1.47 -2.25 11.77
N LEU A 107 -1.40 -3.40 11.12
CA LEU A 107 -2.54 -4.21 10.72
C LEU A 107 -2.63 -5.42 11.68
N ASP A 108 -3.61 -5.39 12.58
CA ASP A 108 -3.85 -6.43 13.56
C ASP A 108 -4.87 -7.45 13.05
N ALA A 109 -4.39 -8.65 12.73
CA ALA A 109 -5.21 -9.81 12.36
C ALA A 109 -4.88 -11.04 13.22
N ARG A 110 -4.39 -10.85 14.46
CA ARG A 110 -4.10 -11.96 15.38
C ARG A 110 -5.33 -12.82 15.66
N HIS A 111 -6.51 -12.19 15.69
CA HIS A 111 -7.80 -12.85 15.91
C HIS A 111 -8.22 -13.82 14.78
N PHE A 112 -7.55 -13.79 13.62
CA PHE A 112 -7.77 -14.77 12.55
C PHE A 112 -7.32 -16.19 12.95
N GLY A 113 -6.32 -16.29 13.83
CA GLY A 113 -5.67 -17.54 14.19
C GLY A 113 -4.82 -18.12 13.05
N ALA A 114 -3.99 -19.13 13.39
CA ALA A 114 -3.02 -19.70 12.46
C ALA A 114 -3.66 -20.28 11.19
N ARG A 115 -4.77 -21.02 11.34
CA ARG A 115 -5.45 -21.72 10.25
C ARG A 115 -5.86 -20.77 9.11
N MET A 116 -6.43 -19.61 9.45
CA MET A 116 -6.83 -18.65 8.43
C MET A 116 -5.61 -18.09 7.70
N TRP A 117 -4.54 -17.72 8.40
CA TRP A 117 -3.31 -17.26 7.77
C TRP A 117 -2.69 -18.30 6.83
N GLU A 118 -2.65 -19.56 7.25
CA GLU A 118 -2.08 -20.67 6.48
C GLU A 118 -2.92 -21.03 5.25
N GLU A 119 -4.25 -21.01 5.35
CA GLU A 119 -5.14 -21.39 4.26
C GLU A 119 -5.45 -20.23 3.29
N ARG A 120 -5.73 -19.02 3.82
CA ARG A 120 -6.19 -17.87 3.04
C ARG A 120 -5.06 -16.97 2.55
N PHE A 121 -3.98 -16.87 3.32
CA PHE A 121 -2.92 -15.89 3.12
C PHE A 121 -1.49 -16.49 3.18
N PRO A 122 -1.23 -17.70 2.64
CA PRO A 122 0.05 -18.38 2.84
C PRO A 122 1.25 -17.58 2.34
N THR A 123 1.11 -16.86 1.21
CA THR A 123 2.18 -16.03 0.65
C THR A 123 2.48 -14.81 1.53
N ILE A 124 1.45 -14.18 2.10
CA ILE A 124 1.62 -13.03 3.00
C ILE A 124 2.22 -13.49 4.33
N LEU A 125 1.73 -14.62 4.87
CA LEU A 125 2.27 -15.25 6.07
C LEU A 125 3.78 -15.54 5.91
N ALA A 126 4.16 -16.16 4.79
CA ALA A 126 5.56 -16.45 4.49
C ALA A 126 6.41 -15.18 4.37
N ALA A 127 5.90 -14.15 3.69
CA ALA A 127 6.59 -12.86 3.56
C ALA A 127 6.80 -12.16 4.91
N CYS A 128 5.77 -12.08 5.76
CA CYS A 128 5.92 -11.52 7.10
C CYS A 128 6.96 -12.30 7.91
N ARG A 129 6.87 -13.63 7.93
CA ARG A 129 7.81 -14.49 8.68
C ARG A 129 9.24 -14.42 8.17
N SER A 130 9.46 -14.26 6.86
CA SER A 130 10.82 -14.04 6.33
C SER A 130 11.45 -12.73 6.80
N HIS A 131 10.62 -11.78 7.23
CA HIS A 131 11.04 -10.51 7.85
C HIS A 131 10.94 -10.53 9.38
N GLY A 132 10.78 -11.71 9.98
CA GLY A 132 10.78 -11.87 11.44
C GLY A 132 9.48 -11.45 12.13
N ILE A 133 8.38 -11.29 11.38
CA ILE A 133 7.07 -10.87 11.90
C ILE A 133 6.11 -12.05 11.81
N ASP A 134 5.51 -12.48 12.92
CA ASP A 134 4.50 -13.53 12.91
C ASP A 134 3.08 -12.96 13.04
N PRO A 135 2.33 -12.78 11.92
CA PRO A 135 1.03 -12.10 11.92
C PRO A 135 -0.07 -12.84 12.71
N VAL A 136 0.21 -14.08 13.11
CA VAL A 136 -0.65 -14.87 14.00
C VAL A 136 -0.57 -14.38 15.45
N THR A 137 0.59 -13.89 15.89
CA THR A 137 0.88 -13.57 17.30
C THR A 137 1.16 -12.10 17.54
N GLU A 138 1.58 -11.34 16.54
CA GLU A 138 1.83 -9.90 16.61
C GLU A 138 1.17 -9.12 15.45
N PRO A 139 0.83 -7.83 15.65
CA PRO A 139 0.35 -6.97 14.56
C PRO A 139 1.41 -6.74 13.48
N VAL A 140 1.00 -6.65 12.21
CA VAL A 140 1.92 -6.44 11.08
C VAL A 140 2.21 -4.94 10.92
N PRO A 141 3.48 -4.49 10.98
CA PRO A 141 3.83 -3.10 10.72
C PRO A 141 3.57 -2.75 9.25
N VAL A 142 2.82 -1.68 9.01
CA VAL A 142 2.38 -1.25 7.68
C VAL A 142 2.50 0.25 7.48
N ALA A 143 2.80 0.64 6.24
CA ALA A 143 2.80 2.04 5.81
C ALA A 143 2.20 2.16 4.39
N PRO A 144 1.76 3.36 3.97
CA PRO A 144 1.34 3.59 2.60
C PRO A 144 2.54 3.65 1.65
N ALA A 145 2.41 3.07 0.46
CA ALA A 145 3.44 3.16 -0.58
C ALA A 145 2.85 3.32 -1.98
N ALA A 146 3.60 3.96 -2.88
CA ALA A 146 3.13 4.20 -4.24
C ALA A 146 2.88 2.86 -4.97
N HIS A 147 1.70 2.72 -5.58
CA HIS A 147 1.27 1.44 -6.14
C HIS A 147 0.95 1.55 -7.63
N TYR A 148 0.16 2.55 -8.03
CA TYR A 148 -0.34 2.64 -9.39
C TYR A 148 -0.34 4.10 -9.87
N ALA A 149 0.07 4.31 -11.11
CA ALA A 149 -0.09 5.60 -11.80
C ALA A 149 -1.34 5.52 -12.67
N SER A 150 -2.37 6.30 -12.32
CA SER A 150 -3.62 6.31 -13.07
C SER A 150 -3.49 7.08 -14.39
N GLY A 151 -2.66 8.12 -14.39
CA GLY A 151 -2.31 8.86 -15.61
C GLY A 151 -1.22 8.20 -16.43
N GLY A 152 -0.88 8.84 -17.54
CA GLY A 152 0.12 8.35 -18.47
C GLY A 152 0.05 9.02 -19.83
N VAL A 153 0.49 8.30 -20.86
CA VAL A 153 0.39 8.76 -22.25
C VAL A 153 -1.09 8.82 -22.64
N ARG A 154 -1.53 10.00 -23.09
CA ARG A 154 -2.91 10.18 -23.54
C ARG A 154 -3.12 9.44 -24.84
N THR A 155 -4.23 8.70 -24.93
CA THR A 155 -4.61 7.97 -26.13
C THR A 155 -6.06 8.19 -26.53
N ASP A 156 -6.37 7.90 -27.79
CA ASP A 156 -7.74 7.63 -28.23
C ASP A 156 -8.24 6.26 -27.73
N LEU A 157 -9.49 5.91 -28.06
CA LEU A 157 -10.10 4.61 -27.70
C LEU A 157 -9.45 3.39 -28.36
N ARG A 158 -8.51 3.60 -29.30
CA ARG A 158 -7.74 2.55 -29.99
C ARG A 158 -6.29 2.49 -29.52
N GLY A 159 -5.91 3.28 -28.50
CA GLY A 159 -4.55 3.31 -27.96
C GLY A 159 -3.54 4.11 -28.79
N ARG A 160 -4.00 5.00 -29.69
CA ARG A 160 -3.11 5.86 -30.49
C ARG A 160 -2.84 7.17 -29.76
N THR A 161 -1.61 7.65 -29.82
CA THR A 161 -1.19 8.96 -29.27
C THR A 161 -0.99 9.99 -30.39
N THR A 162 -0.76 11.26 -30.01
CA THR A 162 -0.56 12.42 -30.90
C THR A 162 0.76 12.38 -31.63
#